data_AF-A0A6V7LJZ8-F1
#
_entry.id   AF-A0A6V7LJZ8-F1
#
_cell.length_a   1.000
_cell.length_b   1.000
_cell.length_c   1.000
_cell.angle_alpha   90.00
_cell.angle_beta   90.00
_cell.angle_gamma   90.00
#
_symmetry.space_group_name_H-M   'P 1'
#
loop_
_entity.id
_entity.type
_entity.pdbx_description
1 polymer ?
#
loop_
_entity_poly.entity_id
_entity_poly.type
_entity_poly.pdbx_seq_one_letter_code
_entity_poly.pdbx_strand_id
1 'polypeptide(L)' 'RQNVVKWLRFLKANAKTIQELKLRNEFMYHLVKNINAGALEPPFDNPPPDSPLMSMISLL' A
#
# COMPACT_ATOMS: atom_id res chain seq x y z
N ARG A 1 -0.53 12.99 -4.80
CA ARG A 1 -1.09 13.19 -3.43
C ARG A 1 -2.39 12.43 -3.16
N GLN A 2 -3.39 12.46 -4.05
CA GLN A 2 -4.66 11.74 -3.82
C GLN A 2 -4.49 10.20 -3.69
N ASN A 3 -3.63 9.59 -4.50
CA ASN A 3 -3.38 8.13 -4.43
C ASN A 3 -2.75 7.71 -3.10
N VAL A 4 -1.82 8.50 -2.55
CA VAL A 4 -1.27 8.27 -1.19
C VAL A 4 -2.37 8.16 -0.15
N VAL A 5 -3.34 9.09 -0.16
CA VAL A 5 -4.45 9.08 0.81
C VAL A 5 -5.33 7.84 0.61
N LYS A 6 -5.59 7.43 -0.65
CA LYS A 6 -6.35 6.21 -0.95
C LYS A 6 -5.63 4.96 -0.43
N TRP A 7 -4.33 4.84 -0.69
CA TRP A 7 -3.48 3.76 -0.17
C TRP A 7 -3.45 3.73 1.36
N LEU A 8 -3.27 4.87 2.03
CA LEU A 8 -3.29 4.95 3.49
C LEU A 8 -4.63 4.50 4.08
N ARG A 9 -5.76 4.88 3.46
CA ARG A 9 -7.09 4.42 3.90
C ARG A 9 -7.26 2.91 3.69
N PHE A 10 -6.87 2.41 2.52
CA PHE A 10 -6.92 0.98 2.19
C PHE A 10 -6.08 0.14 3.17
N LEU A 11 -4.82 0.51 3.38
CA LEU A 11 -3.89 -0.21 4.26
C LEU A 11 -4.32 -0.15 5.74
N LYS A 12 -4.98 0.93 6.18
CA LYS A 12 -5.55 1.01 7.53
C LYS A 12 -6.78 0.12 7.72
N ALA A 13 -7.60 -0.03 6.69
CA ALA A 13 -8.82 -0.83 6.73
C ALA A 13 -8.56 -2.34 6.56
N ASN A 14 -7.47 -2.71 5.86
CA ASN A 14 -7.18 -4.08 5.48
C ASN A 14 -5.92 -4.58 6.19
N ALA A 15 -6.10 -5.25 7.33
CA ALA A 15 -5.14 -6.21 7.92
C ALA A 15 -5.76 -6.84 9.17
N LYS A 16 -6.28 -8.07 9.06
CA LYS A 16 -6.93 -8.79 10.17
C LYS A 16 -6.05 -9.90 10.72
N THR A 17 -5.20 -10.49 9.88
CA THR A 17 -4.28 -11.57 10.24
C THR A 17 -2.85 -11.05 10.42
N ILE A 18 -1.99 -11.83 11.09
CA ILE A 18 -0.57 -11.50 11.25
C ILE A 18 0.14 -11.37 9.90
N GLN A 19 -0.21 -12.22 8.92
CA GLN A 19 0.37 -12.16 7.57
C GLN A 19 0.00 -10.85 6.86
N GLU A 20 -1.27 -10.45 6.93
CA GLU A 20 -1.71 -9.17 6.38
C GLU A 20 -1.08 -7.98 7.11
N LEU A 21 -0.88 -8.04 8.43
CA LEU A 21 -0.20 -6.98 9.17
C LEU A 21 1.25 -6.80 8.73
N LYS A 22 1.97 -7.91 8.49
CA LYS A 22 3.34 -7.86 7.93
C LYS A 22 3.33 -7.23 6.54
N LEU A 23 2.48 -7.73 5.65
CA LEU A 23 2.36 -7.22 4.29
C LEU A 23 1.96 -5.74 4.26
N ARG A 24 1.04 -5.33 5.13
CA ARG A 24 0.64 -3.94 5.29
C ARG A 24 1.82 -3.06 5.69
N ASN A 25 2.70 -3.54 6.57
CA ASN A 25 3.89 -2.80 6.97
C ASN A 25 4.88 -2.65 5.81
N GLU A 26 5.07 -3.68 4.99
CA GLU A 26 5.88 -3.59 3.77
C GLU A 26 5.31 -2.53 2.80
N PHE A 27 4.01 -2.59 2.49
CA PHE A 27 3.36 -1.57 1.66
C PHE A 27 3.50 -0.16 2.25
N MET A 28 3.36 0.00 3.57
CA MET A 28 3.54 1.30 4.24
C MET A 28 4.99 1.80 4.12
N TYR A 29 5.98 0.92 4.27
CA TYR A 29 7.40 1.26 4.11
C TYR A 29 7.69 1.77 2.70
N HIS A 30 7.25 1.04 1.66
CA HIS A 30 7.45 1.45 0.27
C HIS A 30 6.70 2.74 -0.06
N LEU A 31 5.47 2.92 0.46
CA LEU A 31 4.71 4.16 0.28
C LEU A 31 5.44 5.37 0.86
N VAL A 32 6.01 5.26 2.08
CA VAL A 32 6.81 6.33 2.69
C VAL A 32 8.07 6.61 1.90
N LYS A 33 8.77 5.56 1.42
CA LYS A 33 9.95 5.71 0.56
C LYS A 33 9.64 6.52 -0.70
N ASN A 34 8.53 6.22 -1.36
CA ASN A 34 8.06 6.95 -2.56
C ASN A 34 7.71 8.41 -2.25
N ILE A 35 7.00 8.67 -1.15
CA ILE A 35 6.70 10.04 -0.71
C ILE A 35 7.98 10.85 -0.50
N ASN A 36 8.98 10.26 0.15
CA ASN A 36 10.26 10.92 0.43
C ASN A 36 11.10 11.15 -0.84
N ALA A 37 11.00 10.26 -1.83
CA ALA A 37 11.64 10.42 -3.14
C ALA A 37 10.97 11.52 -4.00
N GLY A 38 9.76 11.97 -3.62
CA GLY A 38 9.01 13.00 -4.34
C GLY A 38 8.22 12.49 -5.55
N ALA A 39 8.34 11.21 -5.89
CA ALA A 39 7.63 10.56 -6.99
C ALA A 39 6.97 9.26 -6.50
N LEU A 40 5.74 9.02 -6.95
CA LEU A 40 5.05 7.75 -6.72
C LEU A 40 5.35 6.83 -7.89
N GLU A 41 5.98 5.70 -7.61
CA GLU A 41 6.21 4.59 -8.52
C GLU A 41 5.13 3.51 -8.34
N PRO A 42 4.99 2.58 -9.29
CA PRO A 42 4.12 1.43 -9.14
C PRO A 42 4.35 0.69 -7.81
N PRO A 43 3.28 0.25 -7.11
CA PRO A 43 1.87 0.35 -7.48
C PRO A 43 1.18 1.63 -6.97
N PHE A 44 1.92 2.56 -6.35
CA PHE A 44 1.38 3.75 -5.67
C PHE A 44 1.02 4.90 -6.61
N ASP A 45 1.50 4.83 -7.85
CA ASP A 45 1.14 5.72 -8.96
C ASP A 45 -0.34 5.60 -9.35
N ASN A 46 -0.98 4.47 -9.01
CA ASN A 46 -2.39 4.18 -9.22
C ASN A 46 -3.16 4.07 -7.89
N PRO A 47 -4.51 4.18 -7.90
CA PRO A 47 -5.31 3.85 -6.71
C PRO A 47 -5.15 2.36 -6.34
N PRO A 48 -5.28 2.00 -5.05
CA PRO A 48 -5.25 0.59 -4.65
C PRO A 48 -6.41 -0.18 -5.32
N PRO A 49 -6.18 -1.42 -5.77
CA PRO A 49 -7.21 -2.28 -6.31
C PRO A 49 -8.26 -2.63 -5.24
N ASP A 50 -9.49 -2.88 -5.68
CA ASP A 50 -10.57 -3.38 -4.84
C ASP A 50 -10.45 -4.89 -4.64
N SER A 51 -9.33 -5.31 -4.03
CA SER A 51 -9.02 -6.71 -3.77
C SER A 51 -8.40 -6.89 -2.38
N PRO A 52 -8.45 -8.11 -1.80
CA PRO A 52 -7.85 -8.37 -0.49
C PRO A 52 -6.35 -8.09 -0.49
N LEU A 53 -5.80 -7.55 0.60
CA LEU A 53 -4.38 -7.19 0.71
C LEU A 53 -3.44 -8.34 0.32
N MET A 54 -3.76 -9.58 0.71
CA MET A 54 -2.94 -10.76 0.36
C MET A 54 -2.85 -11.04 -1.14
N SER A 55 -3.86 -10.64 -1.92
CA SER A 55 -3.82 -10.80 -3.40
C SER A 55 -2.79 -9.90 -4.07
N MET A 56 -2.27 -8.91 -3.33
CA MET A 56 -1.40 -7.87 -3.84
C MET A 56 0.08 -8.13 -3.52
N ILE A 57 0.43 -9.29 -2.96
CA ILE A 57 1.81 -9.64 -2.61
C ILE A 57 2.78 -9.43 -3.77
N SER A 58 2.35 -9.73 -5.00
CA SER A 58 3.19 -9.59 -6.20
C SER A 58 3.35 -8.16 -6.71
N LEU A 59 2.73 -7.17 -6.06
CA LEU A 59 2.84 -5.75 -6.43
C LEU A 59 3.96 -5.02 -5.68
N LEU A 60 4.62 -5.68 -4.72
CA LEU A 60 5.79 -5.19 -4.00
C LEU A 60 7.07 -5.74 -4.64
#